data_AF-A0A2V2BAD8-F1
#
_entry.id   AF-A0A2V2BAD8-F1
#
_cell.length_a   1.000
_cell.length_b   1.000
_cell.length_c   1.000
_cell.angle_alpha   90.00
_cell.angle_beta   90.00
_cell.angle_gamma   90.00
#
_symmetry.space_group_name_H-M   'P 1'
#
loop_
_entity.id
_entity.type
_entity.pdbx_description
1 polymer ?
#
loop_
_entity_poly.entity_id
_entity_poly.type
_entity_poly.pdbx_seq_one_letter_code
_entity_poly.pdbx_strand_id
1 'polypeptide(L)'
;MIGAFAICQAEKADLVDEPVMKTFDALFQRLAQSPFRQRFRLGRNEYDYCLTKGEADVAAHAAAFVQQRLSAMAPQNDGKQTPMRGHPVFIAQHATATCCRGCLAKWHGIAQHQALDDKQQAYVVAVIMHWIHRAMTQPAPAPRARKTRANTTSCLPDSPQLDLW
;
A
#
# COMPACT_ATOMS: atom_id res chain seq x y z
N MET A 1 -4.05 64.09 23.51
CA MET A 1 -4.21 63.53 22.15
C MET A 1 -3.88 62.06 22.24
N ILE A 2 -4.90 61.24 21.97
CA ILE A 2 -4.96 59.80 22.22
C ILE A 2 -4.29 59.10 21.04
N GLY A 3 -3.36 58.18 21.30
CA GLY A 3 -2.71 57.37 20.27
C GLY A 3 -2.36 56.00 20.83
N ALA A 4 -3.39 55.20 21.09
CA ALA A 4 -3.27 53.83 21.56
C ALA A 4 -2.52 52.99 20.52
N PHE A 5 -1.34 52.49 20.88
CA PHE A 5 -0.66 51.45 20.11
C PHE A 5 -1.47 50.17 20.22
N ALA A 6 -2.12 49.82 19.11
CA ALA A 6 -2.95 48.64 18.99
C ALA A 6 -2.10 47.39 19.23
N ILE A 7 -2.55 46.62 20.22
CA ILE A 7 -2.09 45.28 20.55
C ILE A 7 -2.47 44.40 19.36
N CYS A 8 -1.51 43.97 18.54
CA CYS A 8 -1.77 42.98 17.50
C CYS A 8 -1.69 41.60 18.14
N GLN A 9 -2.79 41.17 18.75
CA GLN A 9 -3.01 39.76 19.06
C GLN A 9 -3.15 39.01 17.73
N ALA A 10 -2.11 38.27 17.35
CA ALA A 10 -2.20 37.26 16.31
C ALA A 10 -2.74 35.98 16.97
N GLU A 11 -4.04 35.95 17.21
CA GLU A 11 -4.78 34.70 17.34
C GLU A 11 -5.36 34.34 15.96
N LYS A 12 -5.47 33.02 15.73
CA LYS A 12 -5.99 32.28 14.57
C LYS A 12 -4.90 31.81 13.60
N ALA A 13 -4.78 30.52 13.27
CA ALA A 13 -5.76 29.45 13.31
C ALA A 13 -5.11 28.11 13.63
N ASP A 14 -5.78 27.32 14.48
CA ASP A 14 -5.63 25.87 14.55
C ASP A 14 -5.80 25.28 13.15
N LEU A 15 -4.71 24.83 12.52
CA LEU A 15 -4.73 24.05 11.29
C LEU A 15 -4.62 22.56 11.61
N VAL A 16 -5.51 22.09 12.49
CA VAL A 16 -5.80 20.66 12.64
C VAL A 16 -7.31 20.45 12.74
N ASP A 17 -7.87 19.90 11.65
CA ASP A 17 -8.88 18.83 11.59
C ASP A 17 -10.17 19.06 10.76
N GLU A 18 -10.39 18.11 9.83
CA GLU A 18 -11.55 17.71 9.01
C GLU A 18 -12.10 18.57 7.83
N PRO A 19 -12.01 18.07 6.57
CA PRO A 19 -12.74 16.85 6.16
C PRO A 19 -11.92 15.95 5.21
N VAL A 20 -11.14 15.02 5.75
CA VAL A 20 -10.53 13.95 4.94
C VAL A 20 -10.92 12.57 5.48
N MET A 21 -11.19 12.45 6.78
CA MET A 21 -11.59 11.18 7.38
C MET A 21 -12.98 10.73 6.91
N LYS A 22 -13.92 11.66 6.66
CA LYS A 22 -15.23 11.36 6.05
C LYS A 22 -15.20 10.98 4.56
N THR A 23 -14.05 11.10 3.88
CA THR A 23 -14.00 11.08 2.41
C THR A 23 -13.90 9.66 1.81
N PHE A 24 -13.54 8.64 2.59
CA PHE A 24 -13.38 7.27 2.07
C PHE A 24 -14.30 6.21 2.69
N ASP A 25 -15.22 6.57 3.58
CA ASP A 25 -16.05 5.59 4.30
C ASP A 25 -16.84 4.69 3.36
N ALA A 26 -17.56 5.27 2.40
CA ALA A 26 -18.32 4.51 1.41
C ALA A 26 -17.43 3.58 0.57
N LEU A 27 -16.22 4.03 0.21
CA LEU A 27 -15.24 3.22 -0.51
C LEU A 27 -14.80 2.02 0.33
N PHE A 28 -14.39 2.24 1.59
CA PHE A 28 -13.91 1.18 2.47
C PHE A 28 -15.03 0.23 2.91
N GLN A 29 -16.26 0.72 3.09
CA GLN A 29 -17.44 -0.12 3.30
C GLN A 29 -17.68 -1.05 2.12
N ARG A 30 -17.59 -0.54 0.88
CA ARG A 30 -17.74 -1.37 -0.32
C ARG A 30 -16.57 -2.34 -0.53
N LEU A 31 -15.33 -1.90 -0.30
CA LEU A 31 -14.15 -2.77 -0.36
C LEU A 31 -14.22 -3.90 0.68
N ALA A 32 -14.78 -3.61 1.86
CA ALA A 32 -15.02 -4.59 2.89
C ALA A 32 -16.04 -5.66 2.45
N GLN A 33 -16.84 -5.47 1.40
CA GLN A 33 -17.70 -6.54 0.86
C GLN A 33 -16.95 -7.51 -0.07
N SER A 34 -15.67 -7.27 -0.38
CA SER A 34 -14.89 -8.14 -1.25
C SER A 34 -14.01 -9.12 -0.45
N PRO A 35 -14.27 -10.45 -0.52
CA PRO A 35 -13.42 -11.45 0.14
C PRO A 35 -11.96 -11.42 -0.37
N PHE A 36 -11.76 -10.99 -1.62
CA PHE A 36 -10.41 -10.81 -2.14
C PHE A 36 -9.68 -9.68 -1.43
N ARG A 37 -10.31 -8.50 -1.26
CA ARG A 37 -9.67 -7.32 -0.66
C ARG A 37 -9.49 -7.47 0.84
N GLN A 38 -10.40 -8.15 1.53
CA GLN A 38 -10.31 -8.38 2.98
C GLN A 38 -9.08 -9.19 3.41
N ARG A 39 -8.52 -10.04 2.53
CA ARG A 39 -7.39 -10.93 2.90
C ARG A 39 -6.07 -10.19 3.12
N PHE A 40 -5.96 -8.94 2.65
CA PHE A 40 -4.72 -8.18 2.73
C PHE A 40 -4.55 -7.56 4.12
N ARG A 41 -3.37 -7.79 4.69
CA ARG A 41 -2.93 -7.31 6.00
C ARG A 41 -1.43 -7.05 5.92
N LEU A 42 -0.93 -6.05 6.64
CA LEU A 42 0.51 -5.89 6.81
C LEU A 42 1.07 -7.16 7.46
N GLY A 43 2.17 -7.68 6.93
CA GLY A 43 2.97 -8.66 7.65
C GLY A 43 3.91 -7.96 8.63
N ARG A 44 4.63 -8.76 9.42
CA ARG A 44 5.61 -8.22 10.37
C ARG A 44 6.65 -7.30 9.69
N ASN A 45 7.23 -7.75 8.58
CA ASN A 45 8.23 -6.97 7.85
C ASN A 45 7.67 -5.65 7.30
N GLU A 46 6.46 -5.66 6.75
CA GLU A 46 5.85 -4.44 6.22
C GLU A 46 5.44 -3.47 7.34
N TYR A 47 5.02 -3.99 8.50
CA TYR A 47 4.73 -3.19 9.70
C TYR A 47 5.99 -2.53 10.25
N ASP A 48 7.07 -3.31 10.44
CA ASP A 48 8.36 -2.81 10.90
C ASP A 48 8.97 -1.80 9.92
N TYR A 49 8.73 -1.98 8.61
CA TYR A 49 9.13 -1.02 7.59
C TYR A 49 8.45 0.34 7.79
N CYS A 50 7.13 0.35 8.03
CA CYS A 50 6.40 1.60 8.32
C CYS A 50 6.96 2.29 9.58
N LEU A 51 7.26 1.54 10.64
CA LEU A 51 7.86 2.11 11.86
C LEU A 51 9.25 2.70 11.61
N THR A 52 10.08 1.98 10.85
CA THR A 52 11.49 2.37 10.64
C THR A 52 11.63 3.56 9.71
N LYS A 53 10.80 3.64 8.67
CA LYS A 53 10.85 4.73 7.68
C LYS A 53 10.02 5.94 8.07
N GLY A 54 8.92 5.74 8.77
CA GLY A 54 7.97 6.81 9.09
C GLY A 54 7.06 7.16 7.93
N GLU A 55 6.05 7.98 8.24
CA GLU A 55 4.93 8.26 7.36
C GLU A 55 5.33 8.99 6.06
N ALA A 56 6.19 10.02 6.17
CA ALA A 56 6.60 10.83 5.03
C ALA A 56 7.31 10.00 3.95
N ASP A 57 8.24 9.12 4.36
CA ASP A 57 8.95 8.23 3.44
C ASP A 57 7.99 7.21 2.79
N VAL A 58 7.06 6.65 3.56
CA VAL A 58 6.07 5.70 3.02
C VAL A 58 5.14 6.39 2.02
N ALA A 59 4.74 7.63 2.28
CA ALA A 59 3.96 8.44 1.36
C ALA A 59 4.74 8.78 0.08
N ALA A 60 6.02 9.14 0.21
CA ALA A 60 6.91 9.38 -0.93
C ALA A 60 7.06 8.13 -1.81
N HIS A 61 7.25 6.95 -1.20
CA HIS A 61 7.26 5.68 -1.94
C HIS A 61 5.92 5.39 -2.61
N ALA A 62 4.79 5.72 -1.96
CA ALA A 62 3.47 5.56 -2.57
C ALA A 62 3.33 6.42 -3.84
N ALA A 63 3.73 7.69 -3.76
CA ALA A 63 3.74 8.59 -4.92
C ALA A 63 4.63 8.06 -6.05
N ALA A 64 5.86 7.65 -5.73
CA ALA A 64 6.78 7.09 -6.71
C ALA A 64 6.22 5.83 -7.38
N PHE A 65 5.63 4.90 -6.63
CA PHE A 65 5.04 3.69 -7.20
C PHE A 65 3.81 3.97 -8.06
N VAL A 66 2.95 4.90 -7.66
CA VAL A 66 1.78 5.31 -8.47
C VAL A 66 2.25 5.93 -9.77
N GLN A 67 3.21 6.86 -9.70
CA GLN A 67 3.78 7.50 -10.87
C GLN A 67 4.40 6.47 -11.82
N GLN A 68 5.29 5.60 -11.32
CA GLN A 68 6.04 4.67 -12.15
C GLN A 68 5.20 3.52 -12.72
N ARG A 69 4.16 3.06 -12.00
CA ARG A 69 3.44 1.82 -12.34
C ARG A 69 2.01 2.03 -12.83
N LEU A 70 1.42 3.21 -12.62
CA LEU A 70 -0.01 3.44 -12.90
C LEU A 70 -0.31 4.69 -13.72
N SER A 71 0.58 5.70 -13.68
CA SER A 71 0.29 7.01 -14.29
C SER A 71 0.17 6.96 -15.81
N ALA A 72 0.94 6.11 -16.48
CA ALA A 72 0.89 5.99 -17.93
C ALA A 72 -0.50 5.50 -18.39
N MET A 73 -0.91 5.95 -19.59
CA MET A 73 -2.15 5.51 -20.23
C MET A 73 -2.22 3.99 -20.40
N ALA A 74 -1.08 3.37 -20.74
CA ALA A 74 -0.91 1.93 -20.91
C ALA A 74 0.30 1.46 -20.08
N PRO A 75 0.14 1.22 -18.77
CA PRO A 75 1.23 0.76 -17.93
C PRO A 75 1.73 -0.62 -18.34
N GLN A 76 3.04 -0.84 -18.21
CA GLN A 76 3.65 -2.13 -18.49
C GLN A 76 3.06 -3.21 -17.56
N ASN A 77 2.63 -4.35 -18.14
CA ASN A 77 2.03 -5.47 -17.43
C ASN A 77 0.78 -5.07 -16.61
N ASP A 78 -0.11 -4.22 -17.14
CA ASP A 78 -1.35 -3.85 -16.44
C ASP A 78 -2.16 -5.08 -16.00
N GLY A 79 -2.63 -5.07 -14.75
CA GLY A 79 -3.20 -6.22 -14.04
C GLY A 79 -2.18 -7.04 -13.24
N LYS A 80 -0.87 -6.88 -13.51
CA LYS A 80 0.24 -7.59 -12.84
C LYS A 80 1.41 -6.66 -12.46
N GLN A 81 1.27 -5.35 -12.64
CA GLN A 81 2.35 -4.37 -12.45
C GLN A 81 2.75 -4.19 -10.98
N THR A 82 1.85 -4.49 -10.05
CA THR A 82 2.04 -4.30 -8.61
C THR A 82 2.29 -5.64 -7.93
N PRO A 83 3.49 -5.87 -7.35
CA PRO A 83 3.78 -7.06 -6.56
C PRO A 83 2.76 -7.29 -5.43
N MET A 84 2.57 -8.53 -5.01
CA MET A 84 1.60 -8.85 -3.96
C MET A 84 2.15 -8.64 -2.53
N ARG A 85 3.49 -8.50 -2.38
CA ARG A 85 4.22 -8.44 -1.10
C ARG A 85 5.54 -7.68 -1.25
N GLY A 86 6.21 -7.43 -0.12
CA GLY A 86 7.58 -6.88 -0.09
C GLY A 86 7.65 -5.39 0.20
N HIS A 87 6.52 -4.69 0.22
CA HIS A 87 6.42 -3.29 0.66
C HIS A 87 5.01 -3.00 1.19
N PRO A 88 4.83 -2.21 2.26
CA PRO A 88 3.51 -1.87 2.80
C PRO A 88 2.58 -1.26 1.76
N VAL A 89 3.09 -0.36 0.90
CA VAL A 89 2.33 0.23 -0.21
C VAL A 89 1.77 -0.82 -1.17
N PHE A 90 2.52 -1.88 -1.50
CA PHE A 90 2.01 -2.92 -2.41
C PHE A 90 0.84 -3.69 -1.78
N ILE A 91 0.94 -4.02 -0.48
CA ILE A 91 -0.17 -4.63 0.27
C ILE A 91 -1.39 -3.71 0.24
N ALA A 92 -1.18 -2.42 0.52
CA ALA A 92 -2.23 -1.42 0.54
C ALA A 92 -2.90 -1.28 -0.83
N GLN A 93 -2.13 -1.19 -1.92
CA GLN A 93 -2.67 -1.09 -3.29
C GLN A 93 -3.62 -2.26 -3.62
N HIS A 94 -3.28 -3.47 -3.19
CA HIS A 94 -4.16 -4.62 -3.40
C HIS A 94 -5.38 -4.61 -2.47
N ALA A 95 -5.21 -4.17 -1.22
CA ALA A 95 -6.31 -4.02 -0.27
C ALA A 95 -7.33 -2.96 -0.73
N THR A 96 -6.85 -1.85 -1.29
CA THR A 96 -7.66 -0.70 -1.70
C THR A 96 -8.10 -0.72 -3.15
N ALA A 97 -7.71 -1.74 -3.92
CA ALA A 97 -7.99 -1.85 -5.35
C ALA A 97 -7.38 -0.70 -6.20
N THR A 98 -6.19 -0.25 -5.84
CA THR A 98 -5.39 0.71 -6.62
C THR A 98 -4.19 0.06 -7.31
N CYS A 99 -4.18 -1.27 -7.45
CA CYS A 99 -3.05 -2.03 -8.00
C CYS A 99 -2.97 -2.11 -9.54
N CYS A 100 -4.04 -1.78 -10.27
CA CYS A 100 -4.04 -1.74 -11.73
C CYS A 100 -5.15 -0.83 -12.29
N ARG A 101 -5.14 -0.54 -13.60
CA ARG A 101 -6.16 0.34 -14.22
C ARG A 101 -7.56 -0.25 -14.15
N GLY A 102 -7.70 -1.55 -14.35
CA GLY A 102 -8.99 -2.23 -14.21
C GLY A 102 -9.57 -2.13 -12.79
N CYS A 103 -8.72 -2.17 -11.76
CA CYS A 103 -9.16 -1.95 -10.38
C CYS A 103 -9.54 -0.48 -10.13
N LEU A 104 -8.74 0.47 -10.62
CA LEU A 104 -9.05 1.90 -10.53
C LEU A 104 -10.41 2.24 -11.17
N ALA A 105 -10.70 1.71 -12.35
CA ALA A 105 -12.00 1.92 -13.00
C ALA A 105 -13.15 1.33 -12.20
N LYS A 106 -13.04 0.08 -11.76
CA LYS A 106 -14.12 -0.62 -11.03
C LYS A 106 -14.37 -0.03 -9.63
N TRP A 107 -13.32 0.41 -8.95
CA TRP A 107 -13.40 0.77 -7.53
C TRP A 107 -13.36 2.28 -7.27
N HIS A 108 -12.80 3.07 -8.17
CA HIS A 108 -12.59 4.50 -7.95
C HIS A 108 -13.22 5.36 -9.04
N GLY A 109 -13.80 4.77 -10.09
CA GLY A 109 -14.39 5.52 -11.20
C GLY A 109 -13.35 6.21 -12.10
N ILE A 110 -12.07 5.87 -11.96
CA ILE A 110 -11.00 6.43 -12.78
C ILE A 110 -10.89 5.60 -14.06
N ALA A 111 -11.26 6.20 -15.19
CA ALA A 111 -11.35 5.51 -16.48
C ALA A 111 -10.03 4.84 -16.90
N GLN A 112 -10.14 3.73 -17.64
CA GLN A 112 -8.97 3.10 -18.26
C GLN A 112 -8.53 3.87 -19.51
N HIS A 113 -7.34 3.54 -20.02
CA HIS A 113 -6.81 4.09 -21.28
C HIS A 113 -6.66 5.61 -21.31
N GLN A 114 -6.38 6.21 -20.14
CA GLN A 114 -6.03 7.62 -20.00
C GLN A 114 -4.89 7.75 -18.98
N ALA A 115 -3.95 8.68 -19.19
CA ALA A 115 -2.93 8.93 -18.17
C ALA A 115 -3.61 9.41 -16.87
N LEU A 116 -3.05 9.04 -15.71
CA LEU A 116 -3.50 9.63 -14.45
C LEU A 116 -3.01 11.07 -14.37
N ASP A 117 -3.93 12.00 -14.18
CA ASP A 117 -3.56 13.36 -13.82
C ASP A 117 -3.04 13.44 -12.38
N ASP A 118 -2.45 14.58 -12.01
CA ASP A 118 -1.85 14.76 -10.68
C ASP A 118 -2.87 14.63 -9.55
N LYS A 119 -4.14 15.03 -9.77
CA LYS A 119 -5.20 14.92 -8.77
C LYS A 119 -5.59 13.46 -8.55
N GLN A 120 -5.68 12.68 -9.61
CA GLN A 120 -5.93 11.25 -9.56
C GLN A 120 -4.78 10.50 -8.88
N GLN A 121 -3.53 10.84 -9.17
CA GLN A 121 -2.38 10.27 -8.49
C GLN A 121 -2.37 10.61 -7.00
N ALA A 122 -2.60 11.88 -6.64
CA ALA A 122 -2.70 12.31 -5.24
C ALA A 122 -3.86 11.61 -4.50
N TYR A 123 -5.02 11.47 -5.13
CA TYR A 123 -6.15 10.71 -4.60
C TYR A 123 -5.76 9.25 -4.31
N VAL A 124 -5.10 8.58 -5.26
CA VAL A 124 -4.67 7.18 -5.09
C VAL A 124 -3.68 7.06 -3.92
N VAL A 125 -2.73 7.99 -3.79
CA VAL A 125 -1.79 8.03 -2.66
C VAL A 125 -2.54 8.22 -1.34
N ALA A 126 -3.50 9.14 -1.28
CA ALA A 126 -4.29 9.39 -0.07
C ALA A 126 -5.08 8.14 0.37
N VAL A 127 -5.70 7.40 -0.56
CA VAL A 127 -6.41 6.15 -0.25
C VAL A 127 -5.45 5.07 0.29
N ILE A 128 -4.27 4.94 -0.32
CA ILE A 128 -3.21 4.00 0.12
C ILE A 128 -2.78 4.34 1.55
N MET A 129 -2.43 5.61 1.80
CA MET A 129 -1.95 6.06 3.11
C MET A 129 -3.03 5.96 4.19
N HIS A 130 -4.28 6.26 3.87
CA HIS A 130 -5.39 6.07 4.79
C HIS A 130 -5.53 4.61 5.23
N TRP A 131 -5.41 3.65 4.30
CA TRP A 131 -5.44 2.22 4.65
C TRP A 131 -4.24 1.82 5.51
N ILE A 132 -3.03 2.30 5.18
CA ILE A 132 -1.82 2.00 5.96
C ILE A 132 -1.96 2.55 7.38
N HIS A 133 -2.39 3.80 7.54
CA HIS A 133 -2.59 4.41 8.86
C HIS A 133 -3.55 3.57 9.70
N ARG A 134 -4.71 3.19 9.16
CA ARG A 134 -5.66 2.29 9.83
C ARG A 134 -5.07 0.92 10.14
N ALA A 135 -4.20 0.37 9.30
CA ALA A 135 -3.54 -0.91 9.56
C ALA A 135 -2.50 -0.80 10.68
N MET A 136 -1.82 0.35 10.81
CA MET A 136 -0.84 0.62 11.85
C MET A 136 -1.43 0.93 13.23
N THR A 137 -2.75 1.18 13.32
CA THR A 137 -3.44 1.26 14.63
C THR A 137 -3.69 -0.11 15.26
N GLN A 138 -3.55 -1.18 14.48
CA GLN A 138 -3.64 -2.55 14.97
C GLN A 138 -2.28 -2.99 15.54
N PRO A 139 -2.26 -3.90 16.53
CA PRO A 139 -1.00 -4.41 17.07
C PRO A 139 -0.15 -5.08 16.00
N ALA A 140 1.17 -4.95 16.14
CA ALA A 140 2.13 -5.54 15.22
C ALA A 140 1.88 -7.05 15.05
N PRO A 141 1.77 -7.55 13.80
CA PRO A 141 1.60 -8.98 13.54
C PRO A 141 2.75 -9.81 14.10
N ALA A 142 2.47 -11.04 14.54
CA ALA A 142 3.52 -11.97 14.93
C ALA A 142 4.50 -12.24 13.76
N PRO A 143 5.81 -12.35 14.02
CA PRO A 143 6.77 -12.77 13.01
C PRO A 143 6.36 -14.12 12.40
N ARG A 144 6.41 -14.24 11.07
CA ARG A 144 6.15 -15.53 10.43
C ARG A 144 7.30 -16.48 10.72
N ALA A 145 7.02 -17.67 11.24
CA ALA A 145 8.00 -18.73 11.36
C ALA A 145 8.57 -19.08 9.97
N ARG A 146 9.88 -18.92 9.80
CA ARG A 146 10.57 -19.28 8.56
C ARG A 146 10.55 -20.81 8.45
N LYS A 147 9.83 -21.35 7.48
CA LYS A 147 9.97 -22.77 7.11
C LYS A 147 11.39 -22.98 6.61
N THR A 148 12.21 -23.72 7.35
CA THR A 148 13.48 -24.25 6.86
C THR A 148 13.17 -25.13 5.66
N ARG A 149 13.66 -24.77 4.47
CA ARG A 149 13.70 -25.71 3.35
C ARG A 149 14.75 -26.77 3.71
N ALA A 150 14.31 -27.99 4.02
CA ALA A 150 15.22 -29.12 4.11
C ALA A 150 15.88 -29.29 2.74
N ASN A 151 17.21 -29.21 2.69
CA ASN A 151 17.97 -29.46 1.49
C ASN A 151 18.10 -30.98 1.37
N THR A 152 17.32 -31.62 0.50
CA THR A 152 17.47 -33.04 0.18
C THR A 152 18.71 -33.20 -0.70
N THR A 153 19.88 -33.28 -0.07
CA THR A 153 21.07 -33.83 -0.71
C THR A 153 20.88 -35.35 -0.75
N SER A 154 20.52 -35.90 -1.91
CA SER A 154 20.53 -37.35 -2.10
C SER A 154 21.97 -37.83 -2.21
N CYS A 155 22.51 -38.41 -1.14
CA CYS A 155 23.60 -39.36 -1.24
C CYS A 155 22.97 -40.72 -1.54
N LEU A 156 23.02 -41.16 -2.80
CA LEU A 156 22.82 -42.57 -3.13
C LEU A 156 24.14 -43.31 -2.82
N PRO A 157 24.14 -44.41 -2.06
CA PRO A 157 25.28 -45.30 -2.01
C PRO A 157 25.41 -46.06 -3.34
N ASP A 158 26.65 -46.24 -3.80
CA ASP A 158 27.00 -47.07 -4.96
C ASP A 158 26.31 -48.44 -4.87
N SER A 159 25.50 -48.77 -5.87
CA SER A 159 25.03 -50.14 -6.07
C SER A 159 26.15 -50.95 -6.72
N PRO A 160 26.51 -52.13 -6.21
CA PRO A 160 27.45 -53.02 -6.88
C PRO A 160 26.78 -53.64 -8.10
N GLN A 161 27.46 -53.52 -9.23
CA GLN A 161 27.10 -54.11 -10.51
C GLN A 161 27.10 -55.64 -10.40
N LEU A 162 25.92 -56.26 -10.56
CA LEU A 162 25.76 -57.71 -10.71
C LEU A 162 26.10 -58.08 -12.16
N ASP A 163 27.18 -58.83 -12.34
CA ASP A 163 27.54 -59.44 -13.61
C ASP A 163 26.59 -60.60 -13.95
N LEU A 164 26.19 -60.62 -15.22
CA LEU A 164 25.29 -61.58 -15.86
C LEU A 164 25.88 -63.00 -15.89
N TRP A 165 25.17 -63.95 -15.27
CA TRP A 165 25.00 -65.35 -15.69
C TRP A 165 23.93 -66.05 -14.84
#